data_AF-A0A7Y4WHF4-F1
#
_entry.id   AF-A0A7Y4WHF4-F1
#
_cell.length_a   1.000
_cell.length_b   1.000
_cell.length_c   1.000
_cell.angle_alpha   90.00
_cell.angle_beta   90.00
_cell.angle_gamma   90.00
#
_symmetry.space_group_name_H-M   'P 1'
#
loop_
_entity.id
_entity.type
_entity.pdbx_description
1 polymer ?
#
loop_
_entity_poly.entity_id
_entity_poly.type
_entity_poly.pdbx_seq_one_letter_code
_entity_poly.pdbx_strand_id
1 'polypeptide(L)'
;PSTLDSMPTVQQVMQHTIDGWRAWAKTCALPSFAAHEVLRSALCLKLHAFSATGAIIAATTTSIPEAIGTERTWDYRFCWLRDSAFVVEALRRLSHLAEGEAFVGFLRHVVEQGPLQPLYGIGGERDLPEERLDHLQGFAGSRPVRIGNAASLQQQNDLMGEMVLCLETLITDPRVVTDDLLEDFGLVERLVEDAIAAAPLDDTGLWEFRSRPRPYTFSKVLCWVAAHRGARLARLAGREDLAERWDAWANAQQVMLLDAAYNPTLGFFTQALHGEYADASLLLLPTFGFIDARDPRFVSTVHAYERLLVRGGLMHRYQHLDDFGETTSAFSICSFWWVEALAMMGELDRAVETFNRLLSYANPLGLFSEDIDPATGRLLGNFPQAYTHVGLMHAAITIGELLEAREARFRAWT
;
A
#
# COMPACT_ATOMS: atom_id res chain seq x y z
N PRO A 1 -2.89 -0.32 -37.29
CA PRO A 1 -3.94 -0.69 -38.25
C PRO A 1 -4.36 -2.14 -38.02
N SER A 2 -5.65 -2.32 -37.75
CA SER A 2 -6.31 -3.54 -37.28
C SER A 2 -6.12 -4.72 -38.23
N THR A 3 -5.90 -5.90 -37.68
CA THR A 3 -6.30 -7.14 -38.35
C THR A 3 -7.29 -7.90 -37.46
N LEU A 4 -8.25 -7.19 -36.89
CA LEU A 4 -9.46 -7.82 -36.34
C LEU A 4 -10.54 -7.89 -37.44
N ASP A 5 -10.12 -8.17 -38.67
CA ASP A 5 -10.95 -8.04 -39.88
C ASP A 5 -11.76 -9.31 -40.16
N SER A 6 -11.61 -10.35 -39.32
CA SER A 6 -12.34 -11.60 -39.45
C SER A 6 -12.63 -12.23 -38.08
N MET A 7 -13.75 -12.95 -37.98
CA MET A 7 -14.10 -13.72 -36.77
C MET A 7 -13.00 -14.72 -36.36
N PRO A 8 -12.35 -15.46 -37.29
CA PRO A 8 -11.19 -16.29 -36.95
C PRO A 8 -10.06 -15.50 -36.29
N THR A 9 -9.72 -14.31 -36.79
CA THR A 9 -8.64 -13.51 -36.20
C THR A 9 -9.01 -12.98 -34.81
N VAL A 10 -10.26 -12.57 -34.60
CA VAL A 10 -10.77 -12.18 -33.27
C VAL A 10 -10.67 -13.36 -32.29
N GLN A 11 -11.09 -14.56 -32.70
CA GLN A 11 -10.98 -15.76 -31.87
C GLN A 11 -9.53 -16.10 -31.55
N GLN A 12 -8.61 -15.99 -32.53
CA GLN A 12 -7.20 -16.23 -32.31
C GLN A 12 -6.58 -15.24 -31.33
N VAL A 13 -6.85 -13.93 -31.47
CA VAL A 13 -6.35 -12.90 -30.54
C VAL A 13 -6.92 -13.09 -29.13
N MET A 14 -8.21 -13.43 -29.02
CA MET A 14 -8.83 -13.75 -27.74
C MET A 14 -8.17 -14.98 -27.09
N GLN A 15 -7.93 -16.04 -27.86
CA GLN A 15 -7.29 -17.26 -27.37
C GLN A 15 -5.85 -16.99 -26.91
N HIS A 16 -5.05 -16.26 -27.71
CA HIS A 16 -3.71 -15.85 -27.31
C HIS A 16 -3.71 -15.00 -26.02
N THR A 17 -4.67 -14.10 -25.86
CA THR A 17 -4.84 -13.30 -24.64
C THR A 17 -5.13 -14.19 -23.43
N ILE A 18 -6.06 -15.14 -23.56
CA ILE A 18 -6.40 -16.11 -22.51
C ILE A 18 -5.20 -16.96 -22.15
N ASP A 19 -4.48 -17.47 -23.14
CA ASP A 19 -3.32 -18.34 -22.93
C ASP A 19 -2.17 -17.60 -22.28
N GLY A 20 -1.94 -16.33 -22.63
CA GLY A 20 -0.96 -15.46 -21.97
C GLY A 20 -1.27 -15.26 -20.48
N TRP A 21 -2.51 -14.91 -20.13
CA TRP A 21 -2.93 -14.76 -18.74
C TRP A 21 -2.89 -16.07 -17.96
N ARG A 22 -3.26 -17.20 -18.59
CA ARG A 22 -3.14 -18.53 -17.97
C ARG A 22 -1.69 -18.93 -17.75
N ALA A 23 -0.79 -18.60 -18.69
CA ALA A 23 0.63 -18.87 -18.55
C ALA A 23 1.22 -18.08 -17.37
N TRP A 24 0.88 -16.80 -17.27
CA TRP A 24 1.29 -15.96 -16.13
C TRP A 24 0.70 -16.47 -14.80
N ALA A 25 -0.60 -16.78 -14.76
CA ALA A 25 -1.27 -17.27 -13.54
C ALA A 25 -0.70 -18.61 -13.03
N LYS A 26 -0.21 -19.47 -13.93
CA LYS A 26 0.38 -20.77 -13.56
C LYS A 26 1.68 -20.64 -12.77
N THR A 27 2.35 -19.50 -12.82
CA THR A 27 3.60 -19.28 -12.08
C THR A 27 3.38 -18.61 -10.72
N CYS A 28 2.14 -18.24 -10.37
CA CYS A 28 1.82 -17.67 -9.06
C CYS A 28 2.02 -18.72 -7.95
N ALA A 29 2.89 -18.44 -6.99
CA ALA A 29 2.98 -19.19 -5.73
C ALA A 29 1.81 -18.79 -4.81
N LEU A 30 0.66 -19.45 -4.95
CA LEU A 30 -0.54 -19.12 -4.20
C LEU A 30 -0.48 -19.60 -2.75
N PRO A 31 -1.03 -18.83 -1.78
CA PRO A 31 -1.12 -19.24 -0.39
C PRO A 31 -2.16 -20.35 -0.19
N SER A 32 -2.11 -21.03 0.96
CA SER A 32 -3.09 -22.05 1.33
C SER A 32 -4.47 -21.51 1.69
N PHE A 33 -4.55 -20.23 2.08
CA PHE A 33 -5.80 -19.56 2.42
C PHE A 33 -6.20 -18.55 1.32
N ALA A 34 -7.47 -18.59 0.90
CA ALA A 34 -8.07 -17.66 -0.09
C ALA A 34 -7.29 -17.57 -1.44
N ALA A 35 -6.77 -18.71 -1.92
CA ALA A 35 -5.95 -18.78 -3.13
C ALA A 35 -6.63 -18.19 -4.38
N HIS A 36 -7.95 -18.36 -4.51
CA HIS A 36 -8.71 -17.84 -5.66
C HIS A 36 -8.82 -16.32 -5.66
N GLU A 37 -9.07 -15.74 -4.50
CA GLU A 37 -9.18 -14.29 -4.27
C GLU A 37 -7.82 -13.62 -4.42
N VAL A 38 -6.76 -14.27 -3.92
CA VAL A 38 -5.37 -13.84 -4.11
C VAL A 38 -4.99 -13.86 -5.58
N LEU A 39 -5.30 -14.94 -6.31
CA LEU A 39 -5.03 -15.00 -7.76
C LEU A 39 -5.79 -13.91 -8.53
N ARG A 40 -7.06 -13.68 -8.18
CA ARG A 40 -7.87 -12.60 -8.80
C ARG A 40 -7.26 -11.24 -8.54
N SER A 41 -6.83 -10.98 -7.32
CA SER A 41 -6.17 -9.74 -6.91
C SER A 41 -4.84 -9.56 -7.65
N ALA A 42 -4.03 -10.60 -7.75
CA ALA A 42 -2.76 -10.57 -8.47
C ALA A 42 -2.93 -10.23 -9.95
N LEU A 43 -3.94 -10.81 -10.63
CA LEU A 43 -4.31 -10.44 -12.00
C LEU A 43 -4.70 -8.96 -12.11
N CYS A 44 -5.46 -8.45 -11.14
CA CYS A 44 -5.83 -7.04 -11.07
C CYS A 44 -4.58 -6.16 -10.94
N LEU A 45 -3.68 -6.46 -10.00
CA LEU A 45 -2.43 -5.72 -9.82
C LEU A 45 -1.56 -5.75 -11.07
N LYS A 46 -1.44 -6.91 -11.72
CA LYS A 46 -0.70 -7.04 -12.98
C LYS A 46 -1.28 -6.17 -14.11
N LEU A 47 -2.61 -5.99 -14.16
CA LEU A 47 -3.26 -5.09 -15.13
C LEU A 47 -2.95 -3.60 -14.87
N HIS A 48 -2.57 -3.22 -13.65
CA HIS A 48 -2.19 -1.85 -13.31
C HIS A 48 -0.73 -1.54 -13.66
N ALA A 49 0.10 -2.57 -13.91
CA ALA A 49 1.49 -2.41 -14.28
C ALA A 49 1.65 -2.04 -15.77
N PHE A 50 2.14 -0.83 -16.03
CA PHE A 50 2.40 -0.34 -17.37
C PHE A 50 3.78 -0.81 -17.86
N SER A 51 3.78 -1.85 -18.71
CA SER A 51 4.99 -2.56 -19.10
C SER A 51 6.05 -1.72 -19.84
N ALA A 52 5.66 -0.59 -20.44
CA ALA A 52 6.60 0.22 -21.23
C ALA A 52 7.57 1.02 -20.36
N THR A 53 7.15 1.43 -19.15
CA THR A 53 7.97 2.25 -18.25
C THR A 53 8.23 1.59 -16.90
N GLY A 54 7.40 0.61 -16.51
CA GLY A 54 7.42 0.02 -15.18
C GLY A 54 6.55 0.74 -14.15
N ALA A 55 5.88 1.84 -14.53
CA ALA A 55 4.93 2.53 -13.67
C ALA A 55 3.75 1.61 -13.29
N ILE A 56 3.26 1.70 -12.06
CA ILE A 56 2.09 0.95 -11.59
C ILE A 56 1.05 1.96 -11.12
N ILE A 57 -0.13 1.99 -11.74
CA ILE A 57 -1.16 2.98 -11.38
C ILE A 57 -1.97 2.56 -10.15
N ALA A 58 -2.47 3.54 -9.39
CA ALA A 58 -3.29 3.28 -8.19
C ALA A 58 -4.68 2.72 -8.52
N ALA A 59 -5.31 3.18 -9.61
CA ALA A 59 -6.53 2.62 -10.16
C ALA A 59 -6.69 2.96 -11.65
N THR A 60 -7.57 2.22 -12.35
CA THR A 60 -7.88 2.49 -13.78
C THR A 60 -8.93 3.59 -14.02
N THR A 61 -9.42 4.23 -12.96
CA THR A 61 -10.52 5.22 -13.03
C THR A 61 -10.12 6.58 -12.46
N THR A 62 -10.98 7.56 -12.75
CA THR A 62 -10.93 8.88 -12.12
C THR A 62 -12.33 9.28 -11.65
N SER A 63 -12.38 10.11 -10.61
CA SER A 63 -13.57 10.87 -10.19
C SER A 63 -14.77 10.01 -9.78
N ILE A 64 -14.54 8.76 -9.39
CA ILE A 64 -15.55 7.99 -8.67
C ILE A 64 -15.50 8.47 -7.21
N PRO A 65 -16.62 8.93 -6.64
CA PRO A 65 -16.62 9.59 -5.34
C PRO A 65 -16.34 8.61 -4.20
N GLU A 66 -15.46 8.98 -3.26
CA GLU A 66 -15.27 8.25 -1.98
C GLU A 66 -16.61 8.15 -1.22
N ALA A 67 -17.40 9.23 -1.27
CA ALA A 67 -18.75 9.30 -0.71
C ALA A 67 -19.69 10.12 -1.60
N ILE A 68 -20.88 9.57 -1.88
CA ILE A 68 -21.89 10.25 -2.71
C ILE A 68 -22.31 11.57 -2.08
N GLY A 69 -22.38 12.63 -2.89
CA GLY A 69 -22.77 13.97 -2.44
C GLY A 69 -21.63 14.78 -1.82
N THR A 70 -20.39 14.27 -1.83
CA THR A 70 -19.18 14.99 -1.41
C THR A 70 -18.32 15.40 -2.61
N GLU A 71 -17.33 16.27 -2.40
CA GLU A 71 -16.38 16.71 -3.44
C GLU A 71 -15.14 15.79 -3.58
N ARG A 72 -15.16 14.61 -2.95
CA ARG A 72 -14.05 13.66 -2.87
C ARG A 72 -13.99 12.76 -4.12
N THR A 73 -13.52 13.32 -5.23
CA THR A 73 -13.55 12.71 -6.56
C THR A 73 -12.18 12.81 -7.26
N TRP A 74 -11.25 11.95 -6.85
CA TRP A 74 -9.84 12.03 -7.28
C TRP A 74 -9.53 11.24 -8.54
N ASP A 75 -8.50 11.66 -9.29
CA ASP A 75 -7.94 10.92 -10.42
C ASP A 75 -6.82 9.99 -9.94
N TYR A 76 -6.99 8.68 -10.10
CA TYR A 76 -6.09 7.64 -9.59
C TYR A 76 -5.27 6.95 -10.68
N ARG A 77 -5.33 7.47 -11.92
CA ARG A 77 -4.63 6.88 -13.08
C ARG A 77 -3.13 7.20 -13.13
N PHE A 78 -2.54 7.46 -11.96
CA PHE A 78 -1.15 7.86 -11.79
C PHE A 78 -0.39 6.81 -10.97
N CYS A 79 0.92 6.83 -11.11
CA CYS A 79 1.85 6.03 -10.34
C CYS A 79 2.08 6.69 -8.98
N TRP A 80 1.31 6.32 -7.96
CA TRP A 80 1.70 6.62 -6.57
C TRP A 80 2.84 5.67 -6.21
N LEU A 81 3.95 6.25 -5.76
CA LEU A 81 5.12 5.46 -5.42
C LEU A 81 4.81 4.51 -4.25
N ARG A 82 4.09 4.99 -3.22
CA ARG A 82 3.57 4.15 -2.12
C ARG A 82 2.85 2.91 -2.65
N ASP A 83 1.75 3.13 -3.35
CA ASP A 83 0.87 2.08 -3.86
C ASP A 83 1.67 1.09 -4.71
N SER A 84 2.57 1.60 -5.56
CA SER A 84 3.45 0.79 -6.41
C SER A 84 4.40 -0.10 -5.61
N ALA A 85 5.07 0.42 -4.57
CA ALA A 85 5.94 -0.37 -3.70
C ALA A 85 5.19 -1.51 -3.02
N PHE A 86 3.98 -1.24 -2.52
CA PHE A 86 3.11 -2.25 -1.93
C PHE A 86 2.63 -3.29 -2.96
N VAL A 87 2.35 -2.88 -4.21
CA VAL A 87 2.03 -3.82 -5.30
C VAL A 87 3.21 -4.70 -5.65
N VAL A 88 4.42 -4.13 -5.75
CA VAL A 88 5.64 -4.89 -6.03
C VAL A 88 5.84 -5.95 -4.96
N GLU A 89 5.74 -5.60 -3.67
CA GLU A 89 5.86 -6.57 -2.58
C GLU A 89 4.79 -7.67 -2.65
N ALA A 90 3.53 -7.30 -2.91
CA ALA A 90 2.44 -8.26 -3.01
C ALA A 90 2.66 -9.27 -4.15
N LEU A 91 3.11 -8.82 -5.32
CA LEU A 91 3.44 -9.67 -6.46
C LEU A 91 4.70 -10.52 -6.20
N ARG A 92 5.71 -9.95 -5.54
CA ARG A 92 6.95 -10.63 -5.15
C ARG A 92 6.67 -11.83 -4.25
N ARG A 93 5.74 -11.71 -3.28
CA ARG A 93 5.30 -12.84 -2.43
C ARG A 93 4.67 -13.99 -3.23
N LEU A 94 4.12 -13.71 -4.42
CA LEU A 94 3.62 -14.73 -5.35
C LEU A 94 4.68 -15.20 -6.37
N SER A 95 5.96 -14.85 -6.19
CA SER A 95 7.08 -15.15 -7.08
C SER A 95 7.06 -14.41 -8.44
N HIS A 96 6.38 -13.27 -8.52
CA HIS A 96 6.43 -12.37 -9.67
C HIS A 96 7.38 -11.19 -9.38
N LEU A 97 8.57 -11.23 -9.98
CA LEU A 97 9.66 -10.27 -9.71
C LEU A 97 9.81 -9.21 -10.82
N ALA A 98 9.42 -9.55 -12.05
CA ALA A 98 9.64 -8.71 -13.23
C ALA A 98 8.97 -7.33 -13.12
N GLU A 99 7.80 -7.26 -12.48
CA GLU A 99 7.10 -6.01 -12.22
C GLU A 99 7.88 -5.12 -11.23
N GLY A 100 8.52 -5.72 -10.23
CA GLY A 100 9.42 -5.03 -9.30
C GLY A 100 10.67 -4.50 -9.99
N GLU A 101 11.35 -5.32 -10.79
CA GLU A 101 12.53 -4.91 -11.56
C GLU A 101 12.21 -3.74 -12.51
N ALA A 102 11.06 -3.80 -13.20
CA ALA A 102 10.59 -2.71 -14.05
C ALA A 102 10.28 -1.45 -13.25
N PHE A 103 9.61 -1.58 -12.10
CA PHE A 103 9.31 -0.45 -11.21
C PHE A 103 10.57 0.22 -10.66
N VAL A 104 11.62 -0.54 -10.32
CA VAL A 104 12.90 0.04 -9.90
C VAL A 104 13.53 0.85 -11.04
N GLY A 105 13.40 0.40 -12.29
CA GLY A 105 13.77 1.18 -13.47
C GLY A 105 13.01 2.50 -13.57
N PHE A 106 11.69 2.47 -13.34
CA PHE A 106 10.86 3.68 -13.25
C PHE A 106 11.30 4.62 -12.12
N LEU A 107 11.56 4.06 -10.93
CA LEU A 107 11.98 4.82 -9.75
C LEU A 107 13.31 5.54 -9.99
N ARG A 108 14.31 4.85 -10.55
CA ARG A 108 15.59 5.47 -10.96
C ARG A 108 15.35 6.67 -11.87
N HIS A 109 14.54 6.46 -12.91
CA HIS A 109 14.22 7.52 -13.86
C HIS A 109 13.64 8.78 -13.18
N VAL A 110 12.66 8.64 -12.28
CA VAL A 110 12.01 9.80 -11.65
C VAL A 110 12.86 10.46 -10.56
N VAL A 111 13.73 9.71 -9.88
CA VAL A 111 14.66 10.19 -8.87
C VAL A 111 15.75 11.08 -9.48
N GLU A 112 16.25 10.73 -10.66
CA GLU A 112 17.24 11.53 -11.39
C GLU A 112 16.71 12.92 -11.79
N GLN A 113 15.39 13.08 -11.89
CA GLN A 113 14.75 14.34 -12.30
C GLN A 113 14.51 15.32 -11.12
N GLY A 114 14.83 14.95 -9.88
CA GLY A 114 14.72 15.86 -8.72
C GLY A 114 14.21 15.20 -7.43
N PRO A 115 13.76 16.01 -6.44
CA PRO A 115 13.16 15.49 -5.21
C PRO A 115 11.96 14.59 -5.51
N LEU A 116 11.77 13.54 -4.72
CA LEU A 116 10.64 12.64 -4.91
C LEU A 116 9.31 13.38 -4.72
N GLN A 117 8.32 13.03 -5.53
CA GLN A 117 6.93 13.42 -5.39
C GLN A 117 6.11 12.18 -4.99
N PRO A 118 4.96 12.36 -4.31
CA PRO A 118 4.07 11.25 -4.00
C PRO A 118 3.65 10.41 -5.20
N LEU A 119 3.40 11.09 -6.34
CA LEU A 119 2.93 10.45 -7.55
C LEU A 119 3.51 11.08 -8.83
N TYR A 120 3.45 10.28 -9.90
CA TYR A 120 3.93 10.61 -11.24
C TYR A 120 2.96 10.14 -12.31
N GLY A 121 2.99 10.77 -13.49
CA GLY A 121 2.42 10.21 -14.70
C GLY A 121 3.07 8.87 -15.07
N ILE A 122 2.39 8.07 -15.89
CA ILE A 122 2.90 6.74 -16.30
C ILE A 122 4.22 6.82 -17.11
N GLY A 123 4.51 7.99 -17.70
CA GLY A 123 5.77 8.30 -18.37
C GLY A 123 6.82 8.94 -17.46
N GLY A 124 6.52 9.14 -16.17
CA GLY A 124 7.38 9.88 -15.22
C GLY A 124 7.07 11.37 -15.16
N GLU A 125 5.95 11.82 -15.73
CA GLU A 125 5.54 13.22 -15.72
C GLU A 125 5.36 13.74 -14.28
N ARG A 126 5.96 14.90 -14.00
CA ARG A 126 5.97 15.55 -12.68
C ARG A 126 4.88 16.60 -12.47
N ASP A 127 4.44 17.24 -13.56
CA ASP A 127 3.42 18.28 -13.54
C ASP A 127 2.05 17.65 -13.83
N LEU A 128 1.23 17.55 -12.78
CA LEU A 128 -0.07 16.85 -12.80
C LEU A 128 -1.19 17.80 -12.36
N PRO A 129 -1.44 18.90 -13.10
CA PRO A 129 -2.38 19.94 -12.68
C PRO A 129 -3.79 19.38 -12.53
N GLU A 130 -4.43 19.68 -11.40
CA GLU A 130 -5.82 19.30 -11.14
C GLU A 130 -6.77 20.23 -11.94
N GLU A 131 -7.55 19.66 -12.85
CA GLU A 131 -8.56 20.36 -13.65
C GLU A 131 -9.96 19.86 -13.31
N ARG A 132 -10.94 20.77 -13.18
CA ARG A 132 -12.36 20.43 -13.02
C ARG A 132 -13.08 20.44 -14.37
N LEU A 133 -13.73 19.33 -14.70
CA LEU A 133 -14.51 19.16 -15.93
C LEU A 133 -16.00 19.43 -15.67
N ASP A 134 -16.36 20.70 -15.52
CA ASP A 134 -17.72 21.13 -15.11
C ASP A 134 -18.83 20.76 -16.12
N HIS A 135 -18.46 20.42 -17.35
CA HIS A 135 -19.38 19.96 -18.40
C HIS A 135 -19.84 18.50 -18.21
N LEU A 136 -19.21 17.74 -17.33
CA LEU A 136 -19.57 16.36 -17.02
C LEU A 136 -20.47 16.28 -15.77
N GLN A 137 -21.45 15.37 -15.79
CA GLN A 137 -22.35 15.17 -14.66
C GLN A 137 -21.68 14.41 -13.49
N GLY A 138 -20.71 13.54 -13.81
CA GLY A 138 -20.03 12.68 -12.84
C GLY A 138 -20.86 11.48 -12.39
N PHE A 139 -20.20 10.52 -11.76
CA PHE A 139 -20.83 9.26 -11.33
C PHE A 139 -21.91 9.51 -10.28
N ALA A 140 -23.12 9.00 -10.54
CA ALA A 140 -24.30 9.23 -9.70
C ALA A 140 -24.59 10.73 -9.42
N GLY A 141 -24.22 11.62 -10.33
CA GLY A 141 -24.38 13.07 -10.17
C GLY A 141 -23.37 13.72 -9.24
N SER A 142 -22.34 13.00 -8.81
CA SER A 142 -21.30 13.50 -7.91
C SER A 142 -20.35 14.41 -8.66
N ARG A 143 -20.03 15.55 -8.05
CA ARG A 143 -19.20 16.60 -8.63
C ARG A 143 -18.16 17.05 -7.60
N PRO A 144 -17.03 17.60 -8.07
CA PRO A 144 -16.67 17.79 -9.47
C PRO A 144 -16.15 16.52 -10.15
N VAL A 145 -16.13 16.48 -11.48
CA VAL A 145 -15.29 15.53 -12.20
C VAL A 145 -13.91 16.18 -12.35
N ARG A 146 -12.85 15.49 -11.95
CA ARG A 146 -11.48 15.98 -11.96
C ARG A 146 -10.57 15.13 -12.84
N ILE A 147 -9.56 15.75 -13.41
CA ILE A 147 -8.40 15.07 -13.98
C ILE A 147 -7.14 15.68 -13.40
N GLY A 148 -6.05 14.92 -13.34
CA GLY A 148 -4.86 15.36 -12.60
C GLY A 148 -5.02 15.21 -11.09
N ASN A 149 -3.95 15.43 -10.35
CA ASN A 149 -3.98 15.28 -8.90
C ASN A 149 -2.94 16.18 -8.21
N ALA A 150 -3.44 17.05 -7.34
CA ALA A 150 -2.63 18.02 -6.61
C ALA A 150 -1.74 17.40 -5.51
N ALA A 151 -1.91 16.11 -5.20
CA ALA A 151 -1.02 15.39 -4.29
C ALA A 151 0.44 15.39 -4.77
N SER A 152 0.71 15.64 -6.06
CA SER A 152 2.07 15.76 -6.62
C SER A 152 2.88 16.91 -6.01
N LEU A 153 2.21 17.89 -5.39
CA LEU A 153 2.84 19.04 -4.73
C LEU A 153 2.99 18.85 -3.21
N GLN A 154 2.48 17.74 -2.66
CA GLN A 154 2.50 17.51 -1.23
C GLN A 154 3.84 16.94 -0.76
N GLN A 155 4.19 17.29 0.47
CA GLN A 155 5.33 16.68 1.16
C GLN A 155 4.82 15.49 1.98
N GLN A 156 5.33 14.30 1.65
CA GLN A 156 5.08 13.03 2.32
C GLN A 156 6.41 12.42 2.72
N ASN A 157 6.70 12.42 4.03
CA ASN A 157 8.01 11.99 4.53
C ASN A 157 8.09 10.46 4.70
N ASP A 158 6.95 9.76 4.62
CA ASP A 158 6.83 8.30 4.58
C ASP A 158 7.45 7.67 3.32
N LEU A 159 7.44 8.41 2.21
CA LEU A 159 7.76 7.90 0.88
C LEU A 159 9.14 7.22 0.80
N MET A 160 10.17 7.81 1.39
CA MET A 160 11.52 7.25 1.37
C MET A 160 11.58 5.89 2.07
N GLY A 161 10.86 5.73 3.18
CA GLY A 161 10.79 4.46 3.91
C GLY A 161 10.13 3.37 3.09
N GLU A 162 9.05 3.70 2.39
CA GLU A 162 8.33 2.75 1.53
C GLU A 162 9.21 2.31 0.35
N MET A 163 9.96 3.24 -0.25
CA MET A 163 10.89 2.91 -1.34
C MET A 163 12.04 2.05 -0.87
N VAL A 164 12.66 2.37 0.28
CA VAL A 164 13.74 1.54 0.84
C VAL A 164 13.23 0.16 1.21
N LEU A 165 12.02 0.03 1.75
CA LEU A 165 11.41 -1.27 2.06
C LEU A 165 11.20 -2.10 0.78
N CYS A 166 10.68 -1.50 -0.28
CA CYS A 166 10.52 -2.16 -1.58
C CYS A 166 11.87 -2.58 -2.20
N LEU A 167 12.88 -1.70 -2.14
CA LEU A 167 14.22 -1.99 -2.66
C LEU A 167 14.88 -3.11 -1.86
N GLU A 168 14.74 -3.12 -0.53
CA GLU A 168 15.28 -4.18 0.31
C GLU A 168 14.75 -5.56 -0.10
N THR A 169 13.46 -5.69 -0.36
CA THR A 169 12.86 -6.99 -0.69
C THR A 169 13.28 -7.51 -2.05
N LEU A 170 13.67 -6.63 -2.99
CA LEU A 170 14.23 -7.01 -4.29
C LEU A 170 15.73 -7.29 -4.21
N ILE A 171 16.52 -6.40 -3.61
CA ILE A 171 17.99 -6.53 -3.51
C ILE A 171 18.39 -7.78 -2.72
N THR A 172 17.60 -8.14 -1.70
CA THR A 172 17.90 -9.31 -0.86
C THR A 172 17.31 -10.62 -1.39
N ASP A 173 16.52 -10.58 -2.47
CA ASP A 173 15.98 -11.78 -3.09
C ASP A 173 17.03 -12.41 -4.02
N PRO A 174 17.51 -13.64 -3.75
CA PRO A 174 18.58 -14.26 -4.52
C PRO A 174 18.19 -14.60 -5.97
N ARG A 175 16.91 -14.46 -6.34
CA ARG A 175 16.40 -14.65 -7.70
C ARG A 175 16.56 -13.40 -8.56
N VAL A 176 16.70 -12.23 -7.94
CA VAL A 176 16.95 -10.96 -8.64
C VAL A 176 18.45 -10.81 -8.82
N VAL A 177 18.90 -10.74 -10.07
CA VAL A 177 20.32 -10.57 -10.40
C VAL A 177 20.52 -9.12 -10.81
N THR A 178 21.20 -8.35 -9.96
CA THR A 178 21.55 -6.96 -10.24
C THR A 178 22.97 -6.91 -10.79
N ASP A 179 23.17 -6.36 -11.99
CA ASP A 179 24.50 -6.24 -12.57
C ASP A 179 25.41 -5.26 -11.79
N ASP A 180 24.83 -4.32 -11.04
CA ASP A 180 25.56 -3.35 -10.21
C ASP A 180 24.85 -3.06 -8.87
N LEU A 181 25.13 -3.88 -7.85
CA LEU A 181 24.65 -3.67 -6.47
C LEU A 181 25.06 -2.30 -5.90
N LEU A 182 26.17 -1.70 -6.38
CA LEU A 182 26.62 -0.40 -5.89
C LEU A 182 25.80 0.74 -6.48
N GLU A 183 25.32 0.61 -7.72
CA GLU A 183 24.38 1.55 -8.34
C GLU A 183 23.04 1.56 -7.59
N ASP A 184 22.47 0.38 -7.30
CA ASP A 184 21.27 0.23 -6.48
C ASP A 184 21.48 0.80 -5.07
N PHE A 185 22.67 0.60 -4.50
CA PHE A 185 23.01 1.16 -3.20
C PHE A 185 23.08 2.69 -3.19
N GLY A 186 23.52 3.34 -4.27
CA GLY A 186 23.53 4.80 -4.37
C GLY A 186 22.13 5.42 -4.25
N LEU A 187 21.12 4.76 -4.84
CA LEU A 187 19.71 5.13 -4.66
C LEU A 187 19.27 4.95 -3.21
N VAL A 188 19.59 3.82 -2.59
CA VAL A 188 19.28 3.54 -1.17
C VAL A 188 19.92 4.59 -0.27
N GLU A 189 21.21 4.90 -0.45
CA GLU A 189 21.94 5.91 0.32
C GLU A 189 21.24 7.27 0.26
N ARG A 190 20.85 7.72 -0.94
CA ARG A 190 20.08 8.95 -1.10
C ARG A 190 18.75 8.91 -0.34
N LEU A 191 17.96 7.86 -0.51
CA LEU A 191 16.65 7.75 0.14
C LEU A 191 16.75 7.74 1.66
N VAL A 192 17.76 7.07 2.21
CA VAL A 192 17.99 7.01 3.66
C VAL A 192 18.42 8.36 4.22
N GLU A 193 19.35 9.05 3.57
CA GLU A 193 19.76 10.40 4.00
C GLU A 193 18.59 11.39 3.91
N ASP A 194 17.80 11.34 2.83
CA ASP A 194 16.61 12.17 2.65
C ASP A 194 15.58 11.88 3.77
N ALA A 195 15.39 10.61 4.15
CA ALA A 195 14.51 10.22 5.25
C ALA A 195 14.99 10.73 6.62
N ILE A 196 16.29 10.62 6.91
CA ILE A 196 16.88 11.13 8.15
C ILE A 196 16.73 12.65 8.24
N ALA A 197 16.95 13.36 7.12
CA ALA A 197 16.78 14.80 7.03
C ALA A 197 15.31 15.24 7.16
N ALA A 198 14.36 14.45 6.64
CA ALA A 198 12.93 14.73 6.70
C ALA A 198 12.27 14.35 8.03
N ALA A 199 12.85 13.40 8.78
CA ALA A 199 12.32 12.91 10.05
C ALA A 199 11.90 14.00 11.08
N PRO A 200 12.60 15.13 11.28
CA PRO A 200 12.13 16.18 12.19
C PRO A 200 10.98 17.03 11.62
N LEU A 201 10.70 16.98 10.31
CA LEU A 201 9.74 17.85 9.63
C LEU A 201 8.32 17.28 9.67
N ASP A 202 7.34 18.15 9.82
CA ASP A 202 5.93 17.82 9.67
C ASP A 202 5.58 17.60 8.19
N ASP A 203 4.58 16.76 7.92
CA ASP A 203 4.17 16.40 6.57
C ASP A 203 2.66 16.19 6.47
N THR A 204 2.18 15.84 5.28
CA THR A 204 0.75 15.65 4.99
C THR A 204 0.23 14.24 5.31
N GLY A 205 1.13 13.31 5.65
CA GLY A 205 0.85 11.90 5.92
C GLY A 205 0.33 11.14 4.69
N LEU A 206 0.15 9.83 4.82
CA LEU A 206 -0.34 8.98 3.72
C LEU A 206 -1.76 9.34 3.25
N TRP A 207 -2.55 9.99 4.11
CA TRP A 207 -3.92 10.42 3.82
C TRP A 207 -3.99 11.81 3.18
N GLU A 208 -2.84 12.43 2.86
CA GLU A 208 -2.75 13.60 1.98
C GLU A 208 -3.50 14.83 2.50
N PHE A 209 -3.45 15.08 3.82
CA PHE A 209 -4.11 16.22 4.45
C PHE A 209 -3.56 17.53 3.87
N ARG A 210 -4.40 18.28 3.14
CA ARG A 210 -3.99 19.43 2.34
C ARG A 210 -3.57 20.63 3.19
N SER A 211 -4.16 20.83 4.36
CA SER A 211 -3.92 22.01 5.21
C SER A 211 -3.32 21.72 6.58
N ARG A 212 -2.96 20.47 6.86
CA ARG A 212 -2.61 20.03 8.23
C ARG A 212 -1.30 19.27 8.29
N PRO A 213 -0.16 19.95 8.05
CA PRO A 213 1.13 19.35 8.32
C PRO A 213 1.25 19.06 9.83
N ARG A 214 1.59 17.82 10.18
CA ARG A 214 1.77 17.37 11.57
C ARG A 214 2.89 16.33 11.65
N PRO A 215 3.39 16.01 12.86
CA PRO A 215 4.33 14.91 13.03
C PRO A 215 3.55 13.57 13.02
N TYR A 216 3.05 13.16 11.85
CA TYR A 216 2.27 11.93 11.71
C TYR A 216 3.10 10.70 12.07
N THR A 217 2.58 9.87 12.97
CA THR A 217 3.28 8.70 13.51
C THR A 217 3.70 7.75 12.41
N PHE A 218 2.82 7.51 11.43
CA PHE A 218 3.13 6.67 10.27
C PHE A 218 4.36 7.19 9.52
N SER A 219 4.38 8.47 9.15
CA SER A 219 5.51 9.10 8.46
C SER A 219 6.81 9.02 9.25
N LYS A 220 6.77 9.28 10.55
CA LYS A 220 7.98 9.18 11.40
C LYS A 220 8.50 7.75 11.48
N VAL A 221 7.60 6.77 11.58
CA VAL A 221 7.98 5.35 11.56
C VAL A 221 8.57 4.97 10.21
N LEU A 222 8.04 5.46 9.09
CA LEU A 222 8.61 5.15 7.78
C LEU A 222 9.98 5.82 7.57
N CYS A 223 10.23 7.01 8.12
CA CYS A 223 11.61 7.55 8.18
C CYS A 223 12.54 6.63 9.00
N TRP A 224 12.05 6.07 10.11
CA TRP A 224 12.79 5.06 10.88
C TRP A 224 13.04 3.78 10.07
N VAL A 225 12.04 3.29 9.33
CA VAL A 225 12.16 2.11 8.44
C VAL A 225 13.25 2.33 7.41
N ALA A 226 13.31 3.52 6.80
CA ALA A 226 14.35 3.85 5.83
C ALA A 226 15.75 3.62 6.42
N ALA A 227 16.06 4.21 7.58
CA ALA A 227 17.36 4.04 8.21
C ALA A 227 17.62 2.59 8.67
N HIS A 228 16.62 1.95 9.30
CA HIS A 228 16.77 0.59 9.83
C HIS A 228 17.01 -0.46 8.72
N ARG A 229 16.25 -0.39 7.62
CA ARG A 229 16.44 -1.29 6.46
C ARG A 229 17.64 -0.87 5.62
N GLY A 230 17.87 0.43 5.49
CA GLY A 230 19.07 1.00 4.87
C GLY A 230 20.36 0.49 5.50
N ALA A 231 20.43 0.39 6.84
CA ALA A 231 21.60 -0.13 7.53
C ALA A 231 21.90 -1.60 7.17
N ARG A 232 20.87 -2.42 6.96
CA ARG A 232 21.05 -3.81 6.48
C ARG A 232 21.62 -3.84 5.07
N LEU A 233 21.11 -2.99 4.18
CA LEU A 233 21.59 -2.88 2.80
C LEU A 233 23.02 -2.31 2.74
N ALA A 234 23.37 -1.38 3.62
CA ALA A 234 24.73 -0.85 3.74
C ALA A 234 25.75 -1.94 4.11
N ARG A 235 25.40 -2.84 5.04
CA ARG A 235 26.25 -4.00 5.36
C ARG A 235 26.43 -4.93 4.17
N LEU A 236 25.34 -5.21 3.44
CA LEU A 236 25.40 -6.05 2.24
C LEU A 236 26.32 -5.44 1.16
N ALA A 237 26.32 -4.11 1.04
CA ALA A 237 27.18 -3.35 0.14
C ALA A 237 28.61 -3.10 0.68
N GLY A 238 28.95 -3.60 1.87
CA GLY A 238 30.27 -3.41 2.50
C GLY A 238 30.53 -1.98 3.00
N ARG A 239 29.48 -1.17 3.21
CA ARG A 239 29.52 0.21 3.72
C ARG A 239 29.27 0.24 5.22
N GLU A 240 30.19 -0.33 6.00
CA GLU A 240 30.01 -0.52 7.44
C GLU A 240 29.87 0.82 8.20
N ASP A 241 30.53 1.88 7.74
CA ASP A 241 30.44 3.23 8.31
C ASP A 241 29.02 3.80 8.25
N LEU A 242 28.34 3.61 7.11
CA LEU A 242 26.94 4.00 6.94
C LEU A 242 26.01 3.11 7.76
N ALA A 243 26.26 1.79 7.75
CA ALA A 243 25.46 0.83 8.50
C ALA A 243 25.44 1.17 9.99
N GLU A 244 26.60 1.41 10.61
CA GLU A 244 26.70 1.77 12.02
C GLU A 244 26.00 3.11 12.33
N ARG A 245 26.16 4.13 11.47
CA ARG A 245 25.52 5.43 11.65
C ARG A 245 24.00 5.33 11.58
N TRP A 246 23.47 4.65 10.57
CA TRP A 246 22.03 4.51 10.36
C TRP A 246 21.38 3.64 11.44
N ASP A 247 22.03 2.56 11.88
CA ASP A 247 21.53 1.75 13.00
C ASP A 247 21.51 2.54 14.31
N ALA A 248 22.56 3.29 14.62
CA ALA A 248 22.60 4.12 15.82
C ALA A 248 21.47 5.14 15.82
N TRP A 249 21.21 5.78 14.66
CA TRP A 249 20.09 6.70 14.51
C TRP A 249 18.74 5.99 14.64
N ALA A 250 18.53 4.87 13.95
CA ALA A 250 17.29 4.11 13.99
C ALA A 250 16.95 3.61 15.40
N ASN A 251 17.94 3.11 16.15
CA ASN A 251 17.77 2.68 17.53
C ASN A 251 17.32 3.84 18.44
N ALA A 252 17.93 5.03 18.27
CA ALA A 252 17.54 6.22 19.03
C ALA A 252 16.11 6.68 18.67
N GLN A 253 15.75 6.66 17.38
CA GLN A 253 14.41 7.03 16.92
C GLN A 253 13.34 6.03 17.39
N GLN A 254 13.61 4.72 17.41
CA GLN A 254 12.63 3.73 17.84
C GLN A 254 12.16 3.98 19.28
N VAL A 255 13.10 4.25 20.19
CA VAL A 255 12.79 4.54 21.60
C VAL A 255 11.95 5.80 21.72
N MET A 256 12.36 6.88 21.04
CA MET A 256 11.64 8.16 21.06
C MET A 256 10.23 8.03 20.49
N LEU A 257 10.08 7.39 19.33
CA LEU A 257 8.81 7.24 18.65
C LEU A 257 7.83 6.35 19.42
N LEU A 258 8.29 5.28 20.05
CA LEU A 258 7.43 4.43 20.89
C LEU A 258 6.84 5.19 22.08
N ASP A 259 7.63 6.08 22.70
CA ASP A 259 7.18 6.93 23.82
C ASP A 259 6.23 8.04 23.33
N ALA A 260 6.58 8.71 22.23
CA ALA A 260 5.82 9.83 21.71
C ALA A 260 4.50 9.41 21.02
N ALA A 261 4.47 8.24 20.38
CA ALA A 261 3.32 7.80 19.59
C ALA A 261 2.28 7.01 20.40
N TYR A 262 2.67 6.31 21.47
CA TYR A 262 1.72 5.54 22.28
C TYR A 262 1.14 6.41 23.40
N ASN A 263 -0.18 6.60 23.40
CA ASN A 263 -0.84 7.32 24.49
C ASN A 263 -1.35 6.33 25.56
N PRO A 264 -0.74 6.28 26.76
CA PRO A 264 -1.12 5.31 27.79
C PRO A 264 -2.49 5.59 28.42
N THR A 265 -2.98 6.83 28.35
CA THR A 265 -4.31 7.20 28.86
C THR A 265 -5.40 6.70 27.92
N LEU A 266 -5.19 6.84 26.61
CA LEU A 266 -6.12 6.37 25.59
C LEU A 266 -5.98 4.87 25.30
N GLY A 267 -4.79 4.31 25.56
CA GLY A 267 -4.48 2.90 25.38
C GLY A 267 -4.18 2.51 23.93
N PHE A 268 -3.75 3.44 23.07
CA PHE A 268 -3.45 3.16 21.67
C PHE A 268 -2.37 4.09 21.08
N PHE A 269 -1.76 3.67 19.97
CA PHE A 269 -0.88 4.52 19.15
C PHE A 269 -1.69 5.61 18.43
N THR A 270 -1.30 6.88 18.55
CA THR A 270 -2.06 8.01 18.01
C THR A 270 -1.57 8.42 16.63
N GLN A 271 -2.47 8.96 15.80
CA GLN A 271 -2.24 9.39 14.41
C GLN A 271 -0.99 10.26 14.24
N ALA A 272 -0.80 11.21 15.16
CA ALA A 272 0.38 12.04 15.26
C ALA A 272 1.04 11.85 16.62
N LEU A 273 2.34 12.16 16.71
CA LEU A 273 3.07 12.14 17.97
C LEU A 273 2.37 13.04 19.01
N HIS A 274 2.26 12.53 20.23
CA HIS A 274 1.55 13.19 21.35
C HIS A 274 0.09 13.55 21.05
N GLY A 275 -0.53 12.84 20.11
CA GLY A 275 -1.89 13.09 19.65
C GLY A 275 -2.98 12.43 20.50
N GLU A 276 -4.19 12.45 19.95
CA GLU A 276 -5.39 11.88 20.58
C GLU A 276 -6.28 11.08 19.62
N TYR A 277 -6.00 11.13 18.31
CA TYR A 277 -6.83 10.48 17.29
C TYR A 277 -6.28 9.12 16.90
N ALA A 278 -7.18 8.17 16.64
CA ALA A 278 -6.87 6.87 16.06
C ALA A 278 -6.65 6.99 14.55
N ASP A 279 -5.74 6.16 14.01
CA ASP A 279 -5.45 6.05 12.59
C ASP A 279 -5.12 4.61 12.19
N ALA A 280 -5.91 4.03 11.29
CA ALA A 280 -5.82 2.64 10.87
C ALA A 280 -4.47 2.28 10.22
N SER A 281 -3.72 3.26 9.68
CA SER A 281 -2.37 3.01 9.15
C SER A 281 -1.40 2.46 10.19
N LEU A 282 -1.64 2.73 11.48
CA LEU A 282 -0.80 2.25 12.58
C LEU A 282 -1.03 0.76 12.92
N LEU A 283 -1.97 0.10 12.23
CA LEU A 283 -2.07 -1.37 12.24
C LEU A 283 -0.91 -2.05 11.51
N LEU A 284 -0.20 -1.31 10.65
CA LEU A 284 0.97 -1.81 9.90
C LEU A 284 2.29 -1.77 10.69
N LEU A 285 2.31 -1.21 11.92
CA LEU A 285 3.54 -1.11 12.72
C LEU A 285 4.28 -2.44 12.88
N PRO A 286 3.61 -3.59 13.12
CA PRO A 286 4.29 -4.88 13.17
C PRO A 286 4.78 -5.36 11.81
N THR A 287 4.05 -5.08 10.74
CA THR A 287 4.46 -5.41 9.36
C THR A 287 5.77 -4.71 9.00
N PHE A 288 5.98 -3.49 9.48
CA PHE A 288 7.24 -2.75 9.32
C PHE A 288 8.36 -3.25 10.25
N GLY A 289 8.04 -4.09 11.23
CA GLY A 289 8.95 -4.54 12.28
C GLY A 289 9.21 -3.51 13.37
N PHE A 290 8.36 -2.49 13.50
CA PHE A 290 8.52 -1.42 14.49
C PHE A 290 8.18 -1.88 15.92
N ILE A 291 7.21 -2.80 16.04
CA ILE A 291 6.75 -3.39 17.30
C ILE A 291 6.30 -4.83 17.08
N ASP A 292 6.44 -5.69 18.10
CA ASP A 292 5.90 -7.06 18.04
C ASP A 292 4.35 -7.02 18.04
N ALA A 293 3.71 -7.82 17.20
CA ALA A 293 2.25 -7.86 17.08
C ALA A 293 1.54 -8.38 18.37
N ARG A 294 2.27 -8.98 19.30
CA ARG A 294 1.79 -9.41 20.62
C ARG A 294 2.22 -8.47 21.74
N ASP A 295 2.89 -7.36 21.43
CA ASP A 295 3.15 -6.32 22.43
C ASP A 295 1.81 -5.79 22.98
N PRO A 296 1.64 -5.69 24.32
CA PRO A 296 0.40 -5.22 24.92
C PRO A 296 -0.09 -3.87 24.39
N ARG A 297 0.83 -2.98 23.99
CA ARG A 297 0.49 -1.67 23.39
C ARG A 297 -0.17 -1.84 22.02
N PHE A 298 0.35 -2.74 21.19
CA PHE A 298 -0.23 -3.01 19.87
C PHE A 298 -1.56 -3.74 20.01
N VAL A 299 -1.64 -4.78 20.85
CA VAL A 299 -2.89 -5.50 21.14
C VAL A 299 -3.99 -4.54 21.61
N SER A 300 -3.68 -3.65 22.55
CA SER A 300 -4.62 -2.63 23.03
C SER A 300 -5.03 -1.65 21.91
N THR A 301 -4.10 -1.31 21.01
CA THR A 301 -4.37 -0.47 19.83
C THR A 301 -5.39 -1.12 18.90
N VAL A 302 -5.20 -2.40 18.53
CA VAL A 302 -6.12 -3.13 17.65
C VAL A 302 -7.53 -3.14 18.23
N HIS A 303 -7.67 -3.45 19.52
CA HIS A 303 -8.97 -3.47 20.19
C HIS A 303 -9.60 -2.07 20.32
N ALA A 304 -8.79 -1.03 20.57
CA ALA A 304 -9.29 0.34 20.61
C ALA A 304 -9.79 0.78 19.24
N TYR A 305 -9.03 0.50 18.18
CA TYR A 305 -9.40 0.83 16.82
C TYR A 305 -10.62 0.07 16.34
N GLU A 306 -10.79 -1.19 16.76
CA GLU A 306 -12.03 -1.91 16.50
C GLU A 306 -13.25 -1.14 17.05
N ARG A 307 -13.17 -0.64 18.29
CA ARG A 307 -14.28 0.12 18.89
C ARG A 307 -14.48 1.50 18.26
N LEU A 308 -13.40 2.16 17.86
CA LEU A 308 -13.42 3.55 17.40
C LEU A 308 -13.65 3.68 15.90
N LEU A 309 -13.05 2.81 15.09
CA LEU A 309 -12.97 2.95 13.64
C LEU A 309 -13.84 1.94 12.89
N VAL A 310 -14.36 0.88 13.52
CA VAL A 310 -15.23 -0.09 12.82
C VAL A 310 -16.69 0.32 12.91
N ARG A 311 -17.32 0.50 11.75
CA ARG A 311 -18.76 0.74 11.60
C ARG A 311 -19.33 -0.21 10.57
N GLY A 312 -20.46 -0.85 10.86
CA GLY A 312 -21.06 -1.83 9.94
C GLY A 312 -20.14 -3.01 9.59
N GLY A 313 -19.13 -3.30 10.41
CA GLY A 313 -18.14 -4.36 10.15
C GLY A 313 -17.00 -3.96 9.21
N LEU A 314 -16.87 -2.68 8.86
CA LEU A 314 -15.83 -2.10 8.02
C LEU A 314 -15.04 -1.02 8.79
N MET A 315 -13.73 -0.98 8.61
CA MET A 315 -12.85 -0.05 9.30
C MET A 315 -12.62 1.24 8.50
N HIS A 316 -12.84 2.39 9.14
CA HIS A 316 -12.51 3.71 8.61
C HIS A 316 -11.02 4.05 8.79
N ARG A 317 -10.51 5.00 7.98
CA ARG A 317 -9.11 5.50 8.07
C ARG A 317 -8.80 6.09 9.46
N TYR A 318 -9.65 7.01 9.90
CA TYR A 318 -9.57 7.77 11.15
C TYR A 318 -10.97 8.35 11.46
N GLN A 319 -11.17 8.91 12.66
CA GLN A 319 -12.44 9.54 13.05
C GLN A 319 -12.25 10.97 13.57
N HIS A 320 -12.07 11.92 12.65
CA HIS A 320 -12.15 13.36 12.90
C HIS A 320 -12.44 14.11 11.59
N LEU A 321 -12.80 15.39 11.68
CA LEU A 321 -12.94 16.27 10.51
C LEU A 321 -11.59 16.44 9.81
N ASP A 322 -11.56 16.35 8.49
CA ASP A 322 -10.41 16.71 7.65
C ASP A 322 -10.71 17.95 6.79
N ASP A 323 -9.99 18.14 5.69
CA ASP A 323 -10.20 19.25 4.74
C ASP A 323 -11.56 19.21 4.02
N PHE A 324 -12.24 18.07 4.00
CA PHE A 324 -13.48 17.81 3.28
C PHE A 324 -14.63 17.30 4.18
N GLY A 325 -14.50 17.45 5.50
CA GLY A 325 -15.51 17.07 6.49
C GLY A 325 -15.25 15.70 7.12
N GLU A 326 -16.29 15.05 7.64
CA GLU A 326 -16.16 13.69 8.19
C GLU A 326 -16.19 12.66 7.06
N THR A 327 -15.31 11.67 7.15
CA THR A 327 -15.36 10.51 6.27
C THR A 327 -16.56 9.63 6.64
N THR A 328 -17.39 9.33 5.66
CA THR A 328 -18.62 8.51 5.86
C THR A 328 -18.48 7.11 5.28
N SER A 329 -17.58 6.93 4.31
CA SER A 329 -17.17 5.65 3.75
C SER A 329 -16.00 5.03 4.51
N ALA A 330 -15.93 3.70 4.48
CA ALA A 330 -14.80 2.94 5.01
C ALA A 330 -13.84 2.61 3.86
N PHE A 331 -12.58 3.02 4.00
CA PHE A 331 -11.55 2.69 3.02
C PHE A 331 -11.22 1.20 3.12
N SER A 332 -11.45 0.47 2.03
CA SER A 332 -11.48 -1.00 2.01
C SER A 332 -10.19 -1.62 2.55
N ILE A 333 -9.02 -1.06 2.21
CA ILE A 333 -7.72 -1.56 2.68
C ILE A 333 -7.60 -1.58 4.21
N CYS A 334 -8.17 -0.60 4.92
CA CYS A 334 -8.08 -0.52 6.37
C CYS A 334 -8.77 -1.72 7.03
N SER A 335 -9.83 -2.23 6.41
CA SER A 335 -10.50 -3.44 6.87
C SER A 335 -9.62 -4.69 6.69
N PHE A 336 -8.82 -4.75 5.63
CA PHE A 336 -7.86 -5.84 5.44
C PHE A 336 -6.62 -5.71 6.33
N TRP A 337 -6.14 -4.50 6.60
CA TRP A 337 -5.10 -4.28 7.63
C TRP A 337 -5.57 -4.71 9.02
N TRP A 338 -6.84 -4.48 9.34
CA TRP A 338 -7.43 -4.98 10.57
C TRP A 338 -7.46 -6.51 10.64
N VAL A 339 -7.85 -7.18 9.55
CA VAL A 339 -7.77 -8.65 9.46
C VAL A 339 -6.34 -9.14 9.69
N GLU A 340 -5.36 -8.54 9.01
CA GLU A 340 -3.96 -8.91 9.16
C GLU A 340 -3.48 -8.71 10.61
N ALA A 341 -3.79 -7.57 11.21
CA ALA A 341 -3.45 -7.28 12.60
C ALA A 341 -4.07 -8.28 13.59
N LEU A 342 -5.35 -8.66 13.42
CA LEU A 342 -6.01 -9.70 14.20
C LEU A 342 -5.27 -11.04 14.09
N ALA A 343 -4.86 -11.42 12.87
CA ALA A 343 -4.12 -12.65 12.65
C ALA A 343 -2.76 -12.62 13.37
N MET A 344 -1.99 -11.54 13.18
CA MET A 344 -0.65 -11.38 13.75
C MET A 344 -0.64 -11.35 15.29
N MET A 345 -1.66 -10.75 15.92
CA MET A 345 -1.78 -10.76 17.39
C MET A 345 -2.26 -12.11 17.97
N GLY A 346 -2.64 -13.06 17.11
CA GLY A 346 -3.03 -14.42 17.48
C GLY A 346 -4.54 -14.70 17.49
N GLU A 347 -5.37 -13.74 17.09
CA GLU A 347 -6.82 -13.92 16.94
C GLU A 347 -7.20 -14.47 15.56
N LEU A 348 -6.53 -15.56 15.18
CA LEU A 348 -6.56 -16.11 13.83
C LEU A 348 -7.97 -16.49 13.36
N ASP A 349 -8.79 -17.08 14.22
CA ASP A 349 -10.16 -17.48 13.84
C ASP A 349 -11.05 -16.26 13.56
N ARG A 350 -10.88 -15.17 14.34
CA ARG A 350 -11.59 -13.90 14.10
C ARG A 350 -11.10 -13.22 12.82
N ALA A 351 -9.79 -13.32 12.52
CA ALA A 351 -9.24 -12.83 11.27
C ALA A 351 -9.86 -13.54 10.06
N VAL A 352 -9.97 -14.87 10.11
CA VAL A 352 -10.63 -15.68 9.06
C VAL A 352 -12.10 -15.31 8.89
N GLU A 353 -12.86 -15.19 9.99
CA GLU A 353 -14.27 -14.77 9.94
C GLU A 353 -14.43 -13.38 9.32
N THR A 354 -13.61 -12.43 9.77
CA THR A 354 -13.64 -11.05 9.28
C THR A 354 -13.25 -10.98 7.81
N PHE A 355 -12.21 -11.71 7.38
CA PHE A 355 -11.81 -11.80 5.98
C PHE A 355 -12.95 -12.30 5.10
N ASN A 356 -13.59 -13.42 5.48
CA ASN A 356 -14.69 -14.00 4.72
C ASN A 356 -15.90 -13.05 4.64
N ARG A 357 -16.17 -12.26 5.69
CA ARG A 357 -17.18 -11.21 5.65
C ARG A 357 -16.81 -10.13 4.63
N LEU A 358 -15.54 -9.69 4.60
CA LEU A 358 -15.08 -8.66 3.66
C LEU A 358 -15.22 -9.10 2.20
N LEU A 359 -15.01 -10.38 1.90
CA LEU A 359 -15.21 -10.93 0.55
C LEU A 359 -16.64 -10.72 0.00
N SER A 360 -17.65 -10.61 0.88
CA SER A 360 -19.04 -10.39 0.45
C SER A 360 -19.29 -9.01 -0.18
N TYR A 361 -18.38 -8.04 0.01
CA TYR A 361 -18.47 -6.72 -0.61
C TYR A 361 -17.83 -6.65 -1.99
N ALA A 362 -17.08 -7.68 -2.41
CA ALA A 362 -16.50 -7.72 -3.74
C ALA A 362 -17.60 -7.69 -4.82
N ASN A 363 -17.29 -7.08 -5.96
CA ASN A 363 -18.19 -7.16 -7.11
C ASN A 363 -18.25 -8.61 -7.67
N PRO A 364 -19.11 -8.91 -8.67
CA PRO A 364 -19.20 -10.26 -9.25
C PRO A 364 -17.91 -10.81 -9.88
N LEU A 365 -16.89 -9.97 -10.10
CA LEU A 365 -15.57 -10.36 -10.60
C LEU A 365 -14.55 -10.62 -9.48
N GLY A 366 -14.94 -10.43 -8.21
CA GLY A 366 -14.05 -10.53 -7.05
C GLY A 366 -13.16 -9.29 -6.86
N LEU A 367 -13.60 -8.13 -7.35
CA LEU A 367 -12.83 -6.89 -7.33
C LEU A 367 -13.42 -5.87 -6.36
N PHE A 368 -12.55 -5.06 -5.77
CA PHE A 368 -12.90 -4.03 -4.79
C PHE A 368 -12.59 -2.63 -5.33
N SER A 369 -13.38 -1.67 -4.87
CA SER A 369 -13.06 -0.25 -4.98
C SER A 369 -12.32 0.22 -3.73
N GLU A 370 -11.82 1.45 -3.81
CA GLU A 370 -11.16 2.17 -2.73
C GLU A 370 -11.97 2.19 -1.44
N ASP A 371 -13.25 2.53 -1.52
CA ASP A 371 -14.15 2.72 -0.39
C ASP A 371 -15.36 1.79 -0.48
N ILE A 372 -15.95 1.50 0.69
CA ILE A 372 -17.24 0.84 0.82
C ILE A 372 -18.13 1.70 1.71
N ASP A 373 -19.37 1.92 1.29
CA ASP A 373 -20.42 2.50 2.15
C ASP A 373 -20.81 1.49 3.24
N PRO A 374 -20.56 1.78 4.54
CA PRO A 374 -20.86 0.83 5.61
C PRO A 374 -22.35 0.54 5.81
N ALA A 375 -23.23 1.43 5.38
CA ALA A 375 -24.67 1.26 5.53
C ALA A 375 -25.27 0.39 4.41
N THR A 376 -24.74 0.50 3.19
CA THR A 376 -25.32 -0.15 2.00
C THR A 376 -24.47 -1.26 1.40
N GLY A 377 -23.18 -1.33 1.75
CA GLY A 377 -22.21 -2.23 1.12
C GLY A 377 -21.82 -1.82 -0.30
N ARG A 378 -22.20 -0.61 -0.74
CA ARG A 378 -21.88 -0.12 -2.08
C ARG A 378 -20.38 0.18 -2.21
N LEU A 379 -19.78 -0.34 -3.28
CA LEU A 379 -18.44 0.05 -3.73
C LEU A 379 -18.42 1.52 -4.20
N LEU A 380 -17.51 2.29 -3.61
CA LEU A 380 -17.28 3.73 -3.80
C LEU A 380 -15.78 4.02 -4.00
N GLY A 381 -15.44 5.24 -4.41
CA GLY A 381 -14.07 5.61 -4.75
C GLY A 381 -13.55 4.86 -5.99
N ASN A 382 -12.27 5.04 -6.33
CA ASN A 382 -11.73 4.54 -7.58
C ASN A 382 -11.72 2.99 -7.67
N PHE A 383 -11.78 2.45 -8.90
CA PHE A 383 -12.02 1.03 -9.16
C PHE A 383 -11.28 0.46 -10.40
N PRO A 384 -10.84 -0.81 -10.34
CA PRO A 384 -10.45 -1.50 -9.12
C PRO A 384 -9.32 -0.71 -8.45
N GLN A 385 -9.27 -0.70 -7.13
CA GLN A 385 -8.21 0.02 -6.43
C GLN A 385 -7.08 -0.95 -6.07
N ALA A 386 -5.88 -0.67 -6.59
CA ALA A 386 -4.72 -1.55 -6.45
C ALA A 386 -4.37 -1.78 -4.98
N TYR A 387 -4.37 -0.73 -4.16
CA TYR A 387 -3.92 -0.81 -2.78
C TYR A 387 -4.79 -1.77 -1.92
N THR A 388 -6.11 -1.81 -2.14
CA THR A 388 -7.06 -2.70 -1.46
C THR A 388 -6.80 -4.14 -1.82
N HIS A 389 -6.48 -4.40 -3.09
CA HIS A 389 -6.08 -5.72 -3.54
C HIS A 389 -4.74 -6.16 -2.92
N VAL A 390 -3.82 -5.24 -2.64
CA VAL A 390 -2.62 -5.52 -1.82
C VAL A 390 -3.01 -5.92 -0.40
N GLY A 391 -3.88 -5.13 0.26
CA GLY A 391 -4.35 -5.45 1.63
C GLY A 391 -5.00 -6.83 1.72
N LEU A 392 -5.86 -7.17 0.76
CA LEU A 392 -6.48 -8.51 0.65
C LEU A 392 -5.41 -9.60 0.55
N MET A 393 -4.44 -9.43 -0.36
CA MET A 393 -3.38 -10.42 -0.57
C MET A 393 -2.54 -10.60 0.70
N HIS A 394 -2.12 -9.50 1.35
CA HIS A 394 -1.31 -9.58 2.57
C HIS A 394 -2.06 -10.29 3.69
N ALA A 395 -3.31 -9.91 3.96
CA ALA A 395 -4.14 -10.55 4.96
C ALA A 395 -4.31 -12.06 4.68
N ALA A 396 -4.59 -12.43 3.43
CA ALA A 396 -4.76 -13.83 3.04
C ALA A 396 -3.49 -14.66 3.21
N ILE A 397 -2.33 -14.14 2.77
CA ILE A 397 -1.05 -14.85 2.89
C ILE A 397 -0.67 -14.99 4.37
N THR A 398 -0.79 -13.92 5.17
CA THR A 398 -0.51 -13.94 6.62
C THR A 398 -1.40 -14.95 7.36
N ILE A 399 -2.69 -15.03 7.02
CA ILE A 399 -3.59 -16.07 7.58
C ILE A 399 -3.12 -17.47 7.17
N GLY A 400 -2.80 -17.69 5.89
CA GLY A 400 -2.33 -18.99 5.39
C GLY A 400 -1.09 -19.49 6.11
N GLU A 401 -0.06 -18.64 6.23
CA GLU A 401 1.18 -18.95 6.95
C GLU A 401 0.92 -19.32 8.43
N LEU A 402 0.05 -18.56 9.11
CA LEU A 402 -0.28 -18.82 10.52
C LEU A 402 -1.16 -20.06 10.72
N LEU A 403 -2.06 -20.37 9.78
CA LEU A 403 -2.85 -21.61 9.79
C LEU A 403 -1.94 -22.83 9.63
N GLU A 404 -1.01 -22.80 8.67
CA GLU A 404 -0.04 -23.87 8.47
C GLU A 404 0.85 -24.09 9.70
N ALA A 405 1.34 -23.00 10.30
CA ALA A 405 2.13 -23.07 11.53
C ALA A 405 1.33 -23.66 12.70
N ARG A 406 0.03 -23.33 12.82
CA ARG A 406 -0.88 -23.88 13.84
C ARG A 406 -1.17 -25.37 13.61
N GLU A 407 -1.25 -25.79 12.35
CA GLU A 407 -1.67 -27.13 11.93
C GLU A 407 -0.52 -28.13 11.72
N ALA A 408 0.74 -27.79 12.07
CA ALA A 408 1.96 -28.55 11.78
C ALA A 408 2.09 -29.97 12.41
N ARG A 409 1.02 -30.77 12.39
CA ARG A 409 1.01 -32.23 12.55
C ARG A 409 0.92 -32.87 11.16
N PHE A 410 2.07 -33.35 10.68
CA PHE A 410 2.29 -34.20 9.50
C PHE A 410 1.94 -33.60 8.13
N ARG A 411 2.97 -33.37 7.29
CA ARG A 411 2.78 -33.15 5.85
C ARG A 411 3.81 -33.90 5.02
N ALA A 412 3.33 -34.83 4.20
CA ALA A 412 4.05 -35.39 3.05
C ALA A 412 3.37 -34.82 1.80
N TRP A 413 4.13 -34.08 0.98
CA TRP A 413 3.71 -33.56 -0.34
C TRP A 413 2.42 -32.71 -0.35
N THR A 414 2.18 -31.88 0.66
CA THR A 414 1.03 -30.95 0.72
C THR A 414 1.46 -29.52 0.91
#